data_AF-A0A9E6FAD8-F1
#
_entry.id   AF-A0A9E6FAD8-F1
#
_cell.length_a   1.000
_cell.length_b   1.000
_cell.length_c   1.000
_cell.angle_alpha   90.00
_cell.angle_beta   90.00
_cell.angle_gamma   90.00
#
_symmetry.space_group_name_H-M   'P 1'
#
loop_
_entity.id
_entity.type
_entity.pdbx_description
1 polymer ?
#
loop_
_entity_poly.entity_id
_entity_poly.type
_entity_poly.pdbx_seq_one_letter_code
_entity_poly.pdbx_strand_id
1 'polypeptide(L)'
;MSKWYEEAHIDQRIWVLDHLGTLNLSAEEALTALELVHFNDLKRHISLDSLSKASGLSLEKIDKAMAGLSRKGYLIIKINKQEVAYIIDGLFEDKTILTSDSDLIDLYQKEFKRTLSSTEMDKINDWLTRVDRAFIVHALREALMHNKVNFTYIDRILAQWQKDKTTIEQLNEGKRNTN
;
A
#
# COMPACT_ATOMS: atom_id res chain seq x y z
N MET A 1 -3.80 5.81 24.89
CA MET A 1 -2.72 4.82 25.03
C MET A 1 -1.46 5.47 24.49
N SER A 2 -0.34 5.37 25.20
CA SER A 2 0.94 5.88 24.69
C SER A 2 1.33 5.08 23.45
N LYS A 3 1.72 5.75 22.37
CA LYS A 3 2.20 5.09 21.16
C LYS A 3 3.58 4.52 21.44
N TRP A 4 3.82 3.25 21.09
CA TRP A 4 5.08 2.56 21.41
C TRP A 4 6.30 3.26 20.80
N TYR A 5 6.15 3.83 19.61
CA TYR A 5 7.20 4.56 18.87
C TYR A 5 7.46 6.01 19.36
N GLU A 6 6.73 6.49 20.37
CA GLU A 6 6.98 7.78 21.02
C GLU A 6 7.85 7.63 22.28
N GLU A 7 8.26 6.40 22.63
CA GLU A 7 9.14 6.14 23.77
C GLU A 7 10.58 6.61 23.50
N ALA A 8 11.21 7.28 24.48
CA ALA A 8 12.52 7.94 24.34
C ALA A 8 13.71 7.03 23.94
N HIS A 9 13.49 5.72 23.86
CA HIS A 9 14.51 4.72 23.53
C HIS A 9 14.37 4.15 22.11
N ILE A 10 13.32 4.52 21.36
CA ILE A 10 13.09 4.00 20.01
C ILE A 10 13.54 5.04 18.99
N ASP A 11 14.59 4.71 18.23
CA ASP A 11 14.99 5.50 17.07
C ASP A 11 14.10 5.14 15.88
N GLN A 12 13.18 6.05 15.57
CA GLN A 12 12.24 5.90 14.45
C GLN A 12 12.94 5.69 13.10
N ARG A 13 14.17 6.20 12.92
CA ARG A 13 14.94 6.01 11.68
C ARG A 13 15.48 4.60 11.58
N ILE A 14 15.99 4.06 12.67
CA ILE A 14 16.45 2.66 12.74
C ILE A 14 15.27 1.73 12.45
N TRP A 15 14.11 2.02 13.04
CA TRP A 15 12.91 1.22 12.77
C TRP A 15 12.51 1.24 11.29
N VAL A 16 12.49 2.42 10.64
CA VAL A 16 12.18 2.52 9.20
C VAL A 16 13.17 1.70 8.37
N LEU A 17 14.47 1.76 8.69
CA LEU A 17 15.50 1.00 7.99
C LEU A 17 15.30 -0.52 8.13
N ASP A 18 14.98 -0.99 9.34
CA ASP A 18 14.74 -2.41 9.62
C ASP A 18 13.48 -2.94 8.92
N HIS A 19 12.53 -2.06 8.59
CA HIS A 19 11.23 -2.40 8.02
C HIS A 19 11.05 -1.96 6.56
N LEU A 20 12.11 -1.52 5.87
CA LEU A 20 12.01 -1.16 4.44
C LEU A 20 11.48 -2.30 3.55
N GLY A 21 11.74 -3.56 3.93
CA GLY A 21 11.25 -4.72 3.18
C GLY A 21 9.75 -4.96 3.31
N THR A 22 9.12 -4.46 4.38
CA THR A 22 7.68 -4.61 4.63
C THR A 22 6.91 -3.34 4.26
N LEU A 23 7.54 -2.18 4.45
CA LEU A 23 7.04 -0.89 3.99
C LEU A 23 7.21 -0.83 2.47
N ASN A 24 6.15 -1.12 1.72
CA ASN A 24 6.10 -1.04 0.26
C ASN A 24 6.42 0.38 -0.25
N LEU A 25 7.69 0.79 -0.25
CA LEU A 25 8.20 2.13 -0.53
C LEU A 25 9.21 2.07 -1.67
N SER A 26 9.19 3.06 -2.56
CA SER A 26 10.29 3.31 -3.49
C SER A 26 11.52 3.85 -2.74
N ALA A 27 12.68 3.83 -3.38
CA ALA A 27 13.90 4.40 -2.80
C ALA A 27 13.74 5.89 -2.45
N GLU A 28 13.05 6.66 -3.30
CA GLU A 28 12.75 8.08 -3.07
C GLU A 28 11.74 8.28 -1.93
N GLU A 29 10.72 7.44 -1.82
CA GLU A 29 9.75 7.50 -0.73
C GLU A 29 10.39 7.13 0.61
N ALA A 30 11.25 6.10 0.64
CA ALA A 30 12.00 5.70 1.82
C ALA A 30 12.96 6.80 2.29
N LEU A 31 13.70 7.41 1.36
CA LEU A 31 14.59 8.53 1.68
C LEU A 31 13.81 9.74 2.21
N THR A 32 12.71 10.10 1.54
CA THR A 32 11.85 11.21 1.98
C THR A 32 11.25 10.94 3.36
N ALA A 33 10.81 9.71 3.63
CA ALA A 33 10.29 9.31 4.93
C ALA A 33 11.36 9.47 6.04
N LEU A 34 12.58 9.01 5.80
CA LEU A 34 13.69 9.18 6.74
C LEU A 34 14.03 10.65 7.00
N GLU A 35 13.98 11.50 5.98
CA GLU A 35 14.17 12.94 6.13
C GLU A 35 13.07 13.59 6.96
N LEU A 36 11.81 13.20 6.74
CA LEU A 36 10.67 13.68 7.52
C LEU A 36 10.80 13.28 9.00
N VAL A 37 11.17 12.02 9.29
CA VAL A 37 11.46 11.57 10.67
C VAL A 37 12.52 12.46 11.29
N HIS A 38 13.65 12.61 10.59
CA HIS A 38 14.78 13.38 11.08
C HIS A 38 14.44 14.85 11.34
N PHE A 39 13.67 15.47 10.44
CA PHE A 39 13.32 16.88 10.56
C PHE A 39 12.28 17.11 11.67
N ASN A 40 11.34 16.17 11.84
CA ASN A 40 10.38 16.19 12.94
C ASN A 40 11.07 16.05 14.30
N ASP A 41 12.03 15.13 14.44
CA ASP A 41 12.83 14.98 15.67
C ASP A 41 13.56 16.26 16.04
N LEU A 42 14.11 16.95 15.03
CA LEU A 42 14.82 18.22 15.20
C LEU A 42 13.88 19.45 15.30
N LYS A 43 12.56 19.26 15.22
CA LYS A 43 11.55 20.33 15.16
C LYS A 43 11.88 21.39 14.09
N ARG A 44 12.45 20.95 12.96
CA ARG A 44 12.80 21.83 11.84
C ARG A 44 11.57 22.11 10.98
N HIS A 45 11.55 23.30 10.40
CA HIS A 45 10.58 23.62 9.36
C HIS A 45 10.81 22.70 8.14
N ILE A 46 9.77 22.00 7.71
CA ILE A 46 9.80 21.12 6.55
C ILE A 46 9.24 21.88 5.35
N SER A 47 10.01 21.93 4.27
CA SER A 47 9.56 22.42 2.97
C SER A 47 10.17 21.56 1.86
N LEU A 48 9.55 21.56 0.67
CA LEU A 48 10.08 20.83 -0.48
C LEU A 48 11.53 21.22 -0.80
N ASP A 49 11.87 22.51 -0.69
CA ASP A 49 13.24 23.01 -0.85
C ASP A 49 14.21 22.46 0.20
N SER A 50 13.76 22.31 1.44
CA SER A 50 14.62 21.82 2.53
C SER A 50 14.91 20.34 2.36
N LEU A 51 13.91 19.56 1.93
CA LEU A 51 14.06 18.14 1.58
C LEU A 51 14.93 17.97 0.32
N SER A 52 14.77 18.82 -0.69
CA SER A 52 15.57 18.78 -1.93
C SER A 52 17.05 19.04 -1.67
N LYS A 53 17.36 19.99 -0.81
CA LYS A 53 18.74 20.28 -0.41
C LYS A 53 19.36 19.17 0.42
N ALA A 54 18.58 18.49 1.25
CA ALA A 54 19.08 17.41 2.10
C ALA A 54 19.35 16.12 1.31
N SER A 55 18.43 15.75 0.42
CA SER A 55 18.52 14.50 -0.36
C SER A 55 19.30 14.63 -1.67
N GLY A 56 19.47 15.86 -2.17
CA GLY A 56 19.98 16.11 -3.53
C GLY A 56 18.98 15.73 -4.63
N LEU A 57 17.73 15.39 -4.28
CA LEU A 57 16.67 15.08 -5.24
C LEU A 57 16.05 16.36 -5.81
N SER A 58 15.49 16.25 -7.02
CA SER A 58 14.68 17.33 -7.59
C SER A 58 13.37 17.50 -6.82
N LEU A 59 12.85 18.74 -6.82
CA LEU A 59 11.55 19.06 -6.21
C LEU A 59 10.42 18.15 -6.73
N GLU A 60 10.45 17.81 -8.02
CA GLU A 60 9.46 16.91 -8.64
C GLU A 60 9.50 15.49 -8.04
N LYS A 61 10.70 14.95 -7.76
CA LYS A 61 10.84 13.63 -7.16
C LYS A 61 10.32 13.61 -5.73
N ILE A 62 10.59 14.68 -4.97
CA ILE A 62 10.11 14.81 -3.60
C ILE A 62 8.59 14.97 -3.58
N ASP A 63 8.03 15.80 -4.45
CA ASP A 63 6.58 15.96 -4.55
C ASP A 63 5.89 14.63 -4.86
N LYS A 64 6.42 13.87 -5.82
CA LYS A 64 5.94 12.51 -6.14
C LYS A 64 6.07 11.55 -4.95
N ALA A 65 7.18 11.59 -4.22
CA ALA A 65 7.40 10.77 -3.04
C ALA A 65 6.42 11.11 -1.91
N MET A 66 6.21 12.39 -1.62
CA MET A 66 5.26 12.89 -0.62
C MET A 66 3.82 12.51 -0.97
N ALA A 67 3.43 12.63 -2.25
CA ALA A 67 2.13 12.18 -2.72
C ALA A 67 1.98 10.65 -2.60
N GLY A 68 3.05 9.90 -2.87
CA GLY A 68 3.13 8.45 -2.68
C GLY A 68 2.92 8.04 -1.23
N LEU A 69 3.69 8.60 -0.30
CA LEU A 69 3.54 8.39 1.14
C LEU A 69 2.14 8.75 1.64
N SER A 70 1.55 9.84 1.14
CA SER A 70 0.18 10.25 1.52
C SER A 70 -0.87 9.27 1.02
N ARG A 71 -0.78 8.86 -0.25
CA ARG A 71 -1.68 7.84 -0.85
C ARG A 71 -1.61 6.51 -0.10
N LYS A 72 -0.43 6.20 0.44
CA LYS A 72 -0.16 4.99 1.21
C LYS A 72 -0.60 5.07 2.68
N GLY A 73 -1.15 6.21 3.10
CA GLY A 73 -1.58 6.44 4.48
C GLY A 73 -0.44 6.64 5.48
N TYR A 74 0.81 6.69 5.01
CA TYR A 74 1.99 6.90 5.85
C TYR A 74 2.17 8.35 6.25
N LEU A 75 1.79 9.28 5.37
CA LEU A 75 1.95 10.72 5.58
C LEU A 75 0.58 11.41 5.62
N ILE A 76 0.38 12.24 6.65
CA ILE A 76 -0.75 13.17 6.76
C ILE A 76 -0.19 14.59 6.85
N ILE A 77 -0.62 15.43 5.93
CA ILE A 77 -0.25 16.85 5.91
C ILE A 77 -1.38 17.66 6.55
N LYS A 78 -1.10 18.36 7.65
CA LYS A 78 -2.05 19.26 8.32
C LYS A 78 -1.60 20.71 8.16
N ILE A 79 -2.54 21.60 7.86
CA ILE A 79 -2.29 23.03 7.75
C ILE A 79 -2.89 23.70 8.98
N ASN A 80 -2.05 24.32 9.82
CA ASN A 80 -2.46 24.98 11.05
C ASN A 80 -2.05 26.45 11.02
N LYS A 81 -3.02 27.35 10.80
CA LYS A 81 -2.98 28.84 10.91
C LYS A 81 -1.83 29.61 10.21
N GLN A 82 -0.69 28.98 9.90
CA GLN A 82 0.48 29.45 9.14
C GLN A 82 1.60 28.39 9.01
N GLU A 83 1.47 27.21 9.62
CA GLU A 83 2.48 26.14 9.56
C GLU A 83 1.90 24.86 8.93
N VAL A 84 2.74 24.17 8.14
CA VAL A 84 2.44 22.85 7.59
C VAL A 84 3.09 21.79 8.49
N ALA A 85 2.27 20.95 9.10
CA ALA A 85 2.73 19.83 9.91
C ALA A 85 2.67 18.54 9.09
N TYR A 86 3.78 17.80 9.07
CA TYR A 86 3.93 16.55 8.35
C TYR A 86 3.95 15.40 9.35
N ILE A 87 2.82 14.71 9.49
CA ILE A 87 2.63 13.62 10.46
C ILE A 87 2.90 12.31 9.74
N ILE A 88 3.91 11.58 10.21
CA ILE A 88 4.38 10.33 9.62
C ILE A 88 4.07 9.10 10.49
N ASP A 89 3.28 9.29 11.54
CA ASP A 89 2.83 8.25 12.47
C ASP A 89 2.27 7.00 11.76
N GLY A 90 1.72 7.17 10.56
CA GLY A 90 1.22 6.07 9.73
C GLY A 90 2.30 5.05 9.32
N LEU A 91 3.59 5.41 9.38
CA LEU A 91 4.70 4.47 9.21
C LEU A 91 4.82 3.49 10.39
N PHE A 92 4.46 3.91 11.60
CA PHE A 92 4.77 3.21 12.86
C PHE A 92 3.53 2.66 13.58
N GLU A 93 2.34 3.15 13.22
CA GLU A 93 1.10 2.55 13.70
C GLU A 93 0.94 1.16 13.05
N ASP A 94 0.53 0.16 13.85
CA ASP A 94 -0.10 -1.09 13.39
C ASP A 94 -1.46 -0.77 12.74
N LYS A 95 -1.42 0.06 11.71
CA LYS A 95 -2.37 0.02 10.63
C LYS A 95 -1.71 -0.91 9.64
N THR A 96 -2.23 -2.13 9.58
CA THR A 96 -2.28 -2.92 8.35
C THR A 96 -2.17 -1.97 7.16
N ILE A 97 -1.00 -2.03 6.53
CA ILE A 97 -0.51 -1.13 5.51
C ILE A 97 -1.64 -0.86 4.50
N LEU A 98 -2.21 0.35 4.56
CA LEU A 98 -3.20 0.85 3.61
C LEU A 98 -2.50 1.23 2.31
N THR A 99 -1.91 0.23 1.65
CA THR A 99 -1.40 0.31 0.29
C THR A 99 -1.86 -0.94 -0.44
N SER A 100 -2.92 -0.82 -1.26
CA SER A 100 -3.29 -1.71 -2.38
C SER A 100 -3.63 -3.19 -2.08
N ASP A 101 -2.98 -3.81 -1.11
CA ASP A 101 -2.92 -5.25 -0.84
C ASP A 101 -3.73 -5.59 0.42
N SER A 102 -3.70 -4.73 1.46
CA SER A 102 -4.62 -4.84 2.61
C SER A 102 -6.07 -4.76 2.17
N ASP A 103 -6.41 -3.87 1.24
CA ASP A 103 -7.76 -3.79 0.69
C ASP A 103 -8.23 -5.11 0.04
N LEU A 104 -7.32 -5.81 -0.65
CA LEU A 104 -7.63 -7.09 -1.27
C LEU A 104 -7.75 -8.19 -0.22
N ILE A 105 -6.84 -8.23 0.74
CA ILE A 105 -6.87 -9.18 1.85
C ILE A 105 -8.17 -8.98 2.65
N ASP A 106 -8.51 -7.75 3.02
CA ASP A 106 -9.74 -7.39 3.74
C ASP A 106 -10.99 -7.72 2.92
N LEU A 107 -10.98 -7.43 1.61
CA LEU A 107 -12.07 -7.81 0.70
C LEU A 107 -12.25 -9.33 0.67
N TYR A 108 -11.18 -10.10 0.50
CA TYR A 108 -11.24 -11.55 0.49
C TYR A 108 -11.69 -12.08 1.85
N GLN A 109 -11.18 -11.57 2.97
CA GLN A 109 -11.60 -11.99 4.30
C GLN A 109 -13.10 -11.75 4.55
N LYS A 110 -13.60 -10.60 4.10
CA LYS A 110 -15.01 -10.24 4.21
C LYS A 110 -15.90 -11.19 3.41
N GLU A 111 -15.54 -11.46 2.16
CA GLU A 111 -16.33 -12.32 1.26
C GLU A 111 -16.23 -13.81 1.64
N PHE A 112 -15.06 -14.26 2.10
CA PHE A 112 -14.85 -15.62 2.62
C PHE A 112 -15.41 -15.81 4.05
N LYS A 113 -15.78 -14.71 4.73
CA LYS A 113 -16.29 -14.69 6.12
C LYS A 113 -15.33 -15.36 7.12
N ARG A 114 -14.03 -15.25 6.86
CA ARG A 114 -12.96 -15.78 7.73
C ARG A 114 -11.67 -15.00 7.51
N THR A 115 -10.74 -15.13 8.44
CA THR A 115 -9.38 -14.66 8.24
C THR A 115 -8.65 -15.52 7.21
N LEU A 116 -7.75 -14.90 6.46
CA LEU A 116 -6.86 -15.61 5.55
C LEU A 116 -5.64 -16.13 6.31
N SER A 117 -5.11 -17.28 5.91
CA SER A 117 -3.82 -17.75 6.41
C SER A 117 -2.66 -17.04 5.72
N SER A 118 -1.46 -17.09 6.32
CA SER A 118 -0.23 -16.57 5.69
C SER A 118 -0.06 -17.09 4.25
N THR A 119 -0.26 -18.40 4.05
CA THR A 119 -0.17 -19.05 2.74
C THR A 119 -1.21 -18.57 1.72
N GLU A 120 -2.34 -18.04 2.17
CA GLU A 120 -3.37 -17.48 1.29
C GLU A 120 -3.09 -16.02 0.95
N MET A 121 -2.55 -15.25 1.89
CA MET A 121 -2.04 -13.91 1.63
C MET A 121 -0.89 -13.96 0.62
N ASP A 122 0.03 -14.93 0.77
CA ASP A 122 1.13 -15.16 -0.18
C ASP A 122 0.60 -15.44 -1.59
N LYS A 123 -0.53 -16.15 -1.73
CA LYS A 123 -1.18 -16.38 -3.04
C LYS A 123 -1.73 -15.10 -3.67
N ILE A 124 -2.34 -14.22 -2.88
CA ILE A 124 -2.82 -12.93 -3.38
C ILE A 124 -1.63 -12.10 -3.87
N ASN A 125 -0.54 -12.08 -3.10
CA ASN A 125 0.70 -11.42 -3.48
C ASN A 125 1.27 -12.00 -4.78
N ASP A 126 1.29 -13.32 -4.92
CA ASP A 126 1.75 -13.98 -6.14
C ASP A 126 0.88 -13.64 -7.36
N TRP A 127 -0.44 -13.52 -7.22
CA TRP A 127 -1.30 -13.02 -8.31
C TRP A 127 -0.99 -11.57 -8.70
N LEU A 128 -0.73 -10.71 -7.72
CA LEU A 128 -0.38 -9.30 -7.96
C LEU A 128 0.93 -9.14 -8.75
N THR A 129 1.83 -10.14 -8.72
CA THR A 129 3.03 -10.13 -9.58
C THR A 129 2.73 -10.47 -11.05
N ARG A 130 1.57 -11.09 -11.33
CA ARG A 130 1.23 -11.68 -12.65
C ARG A 130 0.09 -10.96 -13.36
N VAL A 131 -0.84 -10.36 -12.64
CA VAL A 131 -2.03 -9.68 -13.18
C VAL A 131 -2.32 -8.38 -12.43
N ASP A 132 -2.99 -7.44 -13.11
CA ASP A 132 -3.46 -6.23 -12.46
C ASP A 132 -4.51 -6.55 -11.39
N ARG A 133 -4.50 -5.75 -10.32
CA ARG A 133 -5.46 -5.82 -9.19
C ARG A 133 -6.92 -5.94 -9.63
N ALA A 134 -7.30 -5.24 -10.70
CA ALA A 134 -8.66 -5.29 -11.23
C ALA A 134 -9.10 -6.73 -11.57
N PHE A 135 -8.24 -7.52 -12.22
CA PHE A 135 -8.53 -8.92 -12.54
C PHE A 135 -8.77 -9.75 -11.28
N ILE A 136 -7.99 -9.52 -10.22
CA ILE A 136 -8.12 -10.25 -8.94
C ILE A 136 -9.48 -9.96 -8.28
N VAL A 137 -9.96 -8.71 -8.36
CA VAL A 137 -11.28 -8.32 -7.87
C VAL A 137 -12.40 -8.93 -8.75
N HIS A 138 -12.25 -8.90 -10.06
CA HIS A 138 -13.23 -9.50 -10.97
C HIS A 138 -13.32 -11.03 -10.81
N ALA A 139 -12.19 -11.71 -10.61
CA ALA A 139 -12.16 -13.15 -10.38
C ALA A 139 -12.84 -13.53 -9.06
N LEU A 140 -12.68 -12.72 -8.01
CA LEU A 140 -13.41 -12.89 -6.76
C LEU A 140 -14.93 -12.75 -6.97
N ARG A 141 -15.36 -11.73 -7.73
CA ARG A 141 -16.79 -11.54 -8.05
C ARG A 141 -17.36 -12.71 -8.83
N GLU A 142 -16.63 -13.23 -9.82
CA GLU A 142 -17.02 -14.41 -10.58
C GLU A 142 -17.15 -15.63 -9.65
N ALA A 143 -16.19 -15.85 -8.75
CA ALA A 143 -16.26 -16.93 -7.76
C ALA A 143 -17.48 -16.83 -6.83
N LEU A 144 -17.86 -15.61 -6.42
CA LEU A 144 -19.07 -15.34 -5.65
C LEU A 144 -20.34 -15.66 -6.45
N MET A 145 -20.40 -15.24 -7.71
CA MET A 145 -21.55 -15.50 -8.60
C MET A 145 -21.80 -17.00 -8.80
N HIS A 146 -20.74 -17.79 -8.93
CA HIS A 146 -20.82 -19.25 -9.06
C HIS A 146 -20.92 -19.98 -7.71
N ASN A 147 -20.98 -19.24 -6.59
CA ASN A 147 -20.98 -19.77 -5.23
C ASN A 147 -19.80 -20.74 -4.94
N LYS A 148 -18.65 -20.48 -5.58
CA LYS A 148 -17.40 -21.27 -5.50
C LYS A 148 -16.25 -20.38 -5.03
N VAL A 149 -16.41 -19.78 -3.87
CA VAL A 149 -15.44 -18.87 -3.26
C VAL A 149 -14.28 -19.67 -2.66
N ASN A 150 -13.27 -19.97 -3.49
CA ASN A 150 -12.02 -20.58 -3.04
C ASN A 150 -10.84 -20.17 -3.93
N PHE A 151 -9.64 -20.16 -3.36
CA PHE A 151 -8.41 -19.75 -4.05
C PHE A 151 -8.12 -20.57 -5.31
N THR A 152 -8.39 -21.88 -5.29
CA THR A 152 -8.15 -22.77 -6.44
C THR A 152 -9.03 -22.39 -7.64
N TYR A 153 -10.26 -21.96 -7.40
CA TYR A 153 -11.19 -21.54 -8.44
C TYR A 153 -10.80 -20.18 -9.02
N ILE A 154 -10.44 -19.24 -8.14
CA ILE A 154 -9.97 -17.90 -8.53
C ILE A 154 -8.69 -18.00 -9.36
N ASP A 155 -7.73 -18.85 -8.96
CA ASP A 155 -6.49 -19.08 -9.72
C ASP A 155 -6.77 -19.58 -11.15
N ARG A 156 -7.75 -20.49 -11.31
CA ARG A 156 -8.18 -20.99 -12.63
C ARG A 156 -8.80 -19.90 -13.49
N ILE A 157 -9.62 -19.02 -12.92
CA ILE A 157 -10.22 -17.89 -13.62
C ILE A 157 -9.10 -16.96 -14.13
N LEU A 158 -8.17 -16.60 -13.25
CA LEU A 158 -7.05 -15.72 -13.60
C LEU A 158 -6.15 -16.33 -14.68
N ALA A 159 -5.82 -17.62 -14.57
CA ALA A 159 -5.04 -18.33 -15.58
C ALA A 159 -5.75 -18.39 -16.95
N GLN A 160 -7.08 -18.59 -16.94
CA GLN A 160 -7.88 -18.60 -18.17
C GLN A 160 -7.89 -17.21 -18.83
N TRP A 161 -8.10 -16.13 -18.07
CA TRP A 161 -8.09 -14.77 -18.60
C TRP A 161 -6.72 -14.33 -19.13
N GLN A 162 -5.62 -14.77 -18.48
CA GLN A 162 -4.27 -14.55 -19.01
C GLN A 162 -4.07 -15.26 -20.35
N LYS A 163 -4.56 -16.51 -20.47
CA LYS A 163 -4.45 -17.28 -21.72
C LYS A 163 -5.28 -16.67 -22.85
N ASP A 164 -6.49 -16.19 -22.53
CA ASP A 164 -7.43 -15.63 -23.48
C ASP A 164 -7.14 -14.14 -23.80
N LYS A 165 -6.13 -13.54 -23.16
CA LYS A 165 -5.78 -12.11 -23.26
C LYS A 165 -6.99 -11.20 -23.03
N THR A 166 -7.84 -11.57 -22.07
CA THR A 166 -9.04 -10.82 -21.70
C THR A 166 -8.66 -9.44 -21.20
N THR A 167 -9.38 -8.39 -21.62
CA THR A 167 -9.15 -7.02 -21.14
C THR A 167 -10.09 -6.66 -19.99
N ILE A 168 -9.68 -5.73 -19.13
CA ILE A 168 -10.52 -5.25 -18.01
C ILE A 168 -11.84 -4.64 -18.53
N GLU A 169 -11.81 -4.00 -19.71
CA GLU A 169 -12.99 -3.47 -20.39
C GLU A 169 -14.00 -4.57 -20.71
N GLN A 170 -13.55 -5.74 -21.20
CA GLN A 170 -14.43 -6.88 -21.47
C GLN A 170 -15.09 -7.43 -20.20
N LEU A 171 -14.37 -7.41 -19.08
CA LEU A 171 -14.90 -7.83 -17.76
C LEU A 171 -15.93 -6.83 -17.22
N ASN A 172 -15.72 -5.54 -17.45
CA ASN A 172 -16.66 -4.48 -17.06
C ASN A 172 -17.93 -4.48 -17.91
N GLU A 173 -17.83 -4.84 -19.19
CA GLU A 173 -18.98 -4.97 -20.11
C GLU A 173 -19.85 -6.21 -19.83
N GLY A 174 -19.46 -7.07 -18.89
CA GLY A 174 -20.24 -8.26 -18.52
C GLY A 174 -20.38 -9.28 -19.66
N LYS A 175 -19.42 -9.30 -20.61
CA LYS A 175 -19.41 -10.30 -21.68
C LYS A 175 -19.04 -11.65 -21.07
N ARG A 176 -20.10 -12.34 -20.69
CA ARG A 176 -20.21 -13.72 -20.25
C ARG A 176 -19.33 -14.62 -21.13
N ASN A 177 -18.24 -15.14 -20.58
CA ASN A 177 -17.70 -16.41 -21.04
C ASN A 177 -18.58 -17.53 -20.47
N THR A 178 -19.82 -17.62 -20.97
CA THR A 178 -20.62 -18.84 -20.87
C THR A 178 -20.05 -19.81 -21.89
N ASN A 179 -19.30 -20.79 -21.42
CA ASN A 179 -19.13 -22.06 -22.11
C ASN A 179 -19.63 -23.17 -21.19
#